data_AF-A0A6V7QGA1-F1
#
_entry.id   AF-A0A6V7QGA1-F1
#
_cell.length_a   1.000
_cell.length_b   1.000
_cell.length_c   1.000
_cell.angle_alpha   90.00
_cell.angle_beta   90.00
_cell.angle_gamma   90.00
#
_symmetry.space_group_name_H-M   'P 1'
#
loop_
_entity.id
_entity.type
_entity.pdbx_description
1 polymer ?
#
loop_
_entity_poly.entity_id
_entity_poly.type
_entity_poly.pdbx_seq_one_letter_code
_entity_poly.pdbx_strand_id
1 'polypeptide(L)'
;MKEKKYTKECADKVIQSLGLDLKLIDKCIGDPEADQENPILKAEQDAQVGQGSRGDVTILPTLIVNDRQYRGKLDKTAVLKAICSGFEETTEPAVCLSEDIETNECLDNNGGCWQDKAANVTACKDTFRGRVCECPIVDGVKFSGDGYTHCAASGSGRCAINNGGCWKSTRDGTLYSACLIGEPEGCKCPEGFKGDGVNTCEDVDECREKLACQCKDCKCKNTYGSYECSCGGDLLYMKEHDTCISKKPMSQVGWGFLWVIFFGLAIAGVGAYAVYKYRLRSYMDSEIRAIMAQYMPLDNQGEVPTHNSHLDI
;
A
#
# COMPACT_ATOMS: atom_id res chain seq x y z
N MET A 1 -10.68 41.40 20.86
CA MET A 1 -9.58 41.40 21.86
C MET A 1 -10.11 41.36 23.30
N LYS A 2 -10.87 40.32 23.69
CA LYS A 2 -11.67 40.30 24.94
C LYS A 2 -10.89 40.10 26.26
N GLU A 3 -9.59 39.82 26.23
CA GLU A 3 -8.82 39.39 27.42
C GLU A 3 -7.63 40.30 27.84
N LYS A 4 -7.50 41.52 27.32
CA LYS A 4 -6.36 42.42 27.63
C LYS A 4 -4.97 41.81 27.40
N LYS A 5 -4.80 40.88 26.47
CA LYS A 5 -3.51 40.19 26.21
C LYS A 5 -2.38 41.12 25.68
N TYR A 6 -2.72 42.28 25.13
CA TYR A 6 -1.77 43.23 24.54
C TYR A 6 -1.56 44.46 25.44
N THR A 7 -0.88 44.26 26.57
CA THR A 7 -0.47 45.31 27.53
C THR A 7 0.97 45.76 27.30
N LYS A 8 1.37 46.86 27.96
CA LYS A 8 2.78 47.27 28.03
C LYS A 8 3.66 46.15 28.58
N GLU A 9 3.22 45.45 29.63
CA GLU A 9 4.03 44.34 30.19
C GLU A 9 4.24 43.19 29.19
N CYS A 10 3.26 42.95 28.32
CA CYS A 10 3.40 41.97 27.24
C CYS A 10 4.50 42.39 26.25
N ALA A 11 4.47 43.64 25.82
CA ALA A 11 5.51 44.20 24.94
C ALA A 11 6.89 44.16 25.60
N ASP A 12 6.99 44.55 26.88
CA ASP A 12 8.25 44.60 27.62
C ASP A 12 8.89 43.21 27.73
N LYS A 13 8.09 42.17 28.00
CA LYS A 13 8.55 40.78 28.03
C LYS A 13 9.09 40.31 26.67
N VAL A 14 8.43 40.67 25.57
CA VAL A 14 8.88 40.32 24.22
C VAL A 14 10.21 41.01 23.92
N ILE A 15 10.33 42.31 24.20
CA ILE A 15 11.57 43.07 23.99
C ILE A 15 12.73 42.47 24.79
N GLN A 16 12.50 42.13 26.06
CA GLN A 16 13.51 41.45 26.90
C GLN A 16 13.92 40.09 26.32
N SER A 17 12.96 39.32 25.79
CA SER A 17 13.26 38.00 25.19
C SER A 17 14.13 38.09 23.94
N LEU A 18 14.10 39.24 23.25
CA LEU A 18 14.96 39.55 22.09
C LEU A 18 16.34 40.09 22.51
N GLY A 19 16.63 40.23 23.81
CA GLY A 19 17.89 40.73 24.32
C GLY A 19 18.08 42.25 24.16
N LEU A 20 17.00 42.99 23.91
CA LEU A 20 17.04 44.45 23.77
C LEU A 20 16.89 45.14 25.12
N ASP A 21 17.62 46.24 25.32
CA ASP A 21 17.55 47.02 26.56
C ASP A 21 16.29 47.91 26.55
N LEU A 22 15.32 47.55 27.41
CA LEU A 22 14.10 48.32 27.62
C LEU A 22 14.36 49.79 27.95
N LYS A 23 15.39 50.10 28.74
CA LYS A 23 15.64 51.48 29.17
C LYS A 23 16.04 52.36 27.99
N LEU A 24 16.80 51.82 27.04
CA LEU A 24 17.17 52.54 25.83
C LEU A 24 15.96 52.75 24.93
N ILE A 25 15.07 51.77 24.85
CA ILE A 25 13.83 51.87 24.08
C ILE A 25 12.86 52.87 24.70
N ASP A 26 12.59 52.79 26.00
CA ASP A 26 11.74 53.75 26.72
C ASP A 26 12.30 55.18 26.58
N LYS A 27 13.62 55.35 26.64
CA LYS A 27 14.27 56.66 26.42
C LYS A 27 14.10 57.17 24.98
N CYS A 28 14.08 56.27 24.00
CA CYS A 28 13.87 56.61 22.59
C CYS A 28 12.42 57.02 22.31
N ILE A 29 11.46 56.27 22.85
CA ILE A 29 10.02 56.51 22.68
C ILE A 29 9.58 57.77 23.45
N GLY A 30 10.13 57.98 24.66
CA GLY A 30 9.71 59.05 25.56
C GLY A 30 8.40 58.72 26.29
N ASP A 31 7.71 59.75 26.78
CA ASP A 31 6.38 59.60 27.39
C ASP A 31 5.30 59.63 26.31
N PRO A 32 4.60 58.50 26.04
CA PRO A 32 3.59 58.42 24.99
C PRO A 32 2.30 59.19 25.32
N GLU A 33 2.07 59.55 26.59
CA GLU A 33 0.87 60.29 27.03
C GLU A 33 1.15 61.78 27.21
N ALA A 34 2.38 62.23 26.99
CA ALA A 34 2.74 63.63 27.15
C ALA A 34 2.21 64.49 25.99
N ASP A 35 1.44 65.52 26.32
CA ASP A 35 0.96 66.54 25.37
C ASP A 35 2.04 67.62 25.13
N GLN A 36 3.14 67.20 24.50
CA GLN A 36 4.29 68.07 24.22
C GLN A 36 4.88 67.80 22.83
N GLU A 37 5.55 68.80 22.26
CA GLU A 37 6.16 68.68 20.94
C GLU A 37 7.31 67.67 20.96
N ASN A 38 7.20 66.59 20.18
CA ASN A 38 8.23 65.58 20.06
C ASN A 38 9.24 66.00 18.97
N PRO A 39 10.54 66.17 19.30
CA PRO A 39 11.54 66.69 18.37
C PRO A 39 11.77 65.79 17.15
N ILE A 40 11.58 64.47 17.29
CA ILE A 40 11.73 63.52 16.17
C ILE A 40 10.57 63.67 15.20
N LEU A 41 9.33 63.69 15.71
CA LEU A 41 8.13 63.88 14.89
C LEU A 41 8.13 65.25 14.21
N LYS A 42 8.62 66.29 14.91
CA LYS A 42 8.74 67.63 14.34
C LYS A 42 9.73 67.68 13.19
N ALA A 43 10.91 67.09 13.37
CA ALA A 43 11.92 67.00 12.31
C ALA A 43 11.40 66.22 11.08
N GLU A 44 10.63 65.14 11.31
CA GLU A 44 10.01 64.37 10.23
C GLU A 44 8.94 65.17 9.49
N GLN A 45 8.10 65.91 10.22
CA GLN A 45 7.07 66.77 9.66
C GLN A 45 7.68 67.89 8.81
N ASP A 46 8.72 68.58 9.32
CA ASP A 46 9.42 69.66 8.62
C ASP A 46 10.10 69.15 7.33
N ALA A 47 10.64 67.93 7.34
CA ALA A 47 11.22 67.30 6.14
C ALA A 47 10.16 66.94 5.08
N GLN A 48 8.89 66.78 5.48
CA GLN A 48 7.78 66.43 4.61
C GLN A 48 6.94 67.63 4.15
N VAL A 49 7.27 68.85 4.58
CA VAL A 49 6.64 70.08 4.09
C VAL A 49 7.12 70.39 2.67
N GLY A 50 6.21 70.34 1.70
CA GLY A 50 6.52 70.70 0.31
C GLY A 50 6.68 72.22 0.15
N GLN A 51 7.83 72.68 -0.35
CA GLN A 51 8.06 74.09 -0.69
C GLN A 51 7.47 74.42 -2.06
N GLY A 52 6.16 74.71 -2.10
CA GLY A 52 5.44 75.05 -3.32
C GLY A 52 4.97 76.51 -3.35
N SER A 53 4.99 77.15 -4.53
CA SER A 53 4.48 78.52 -4.73
C SER A 53 2.95 78.67 -4.52
N ARG A 54 2.24 77.57 -4.29
CA ARG A 54 0.79 77.52 -4.00
C ARG A 54 0.46 77.33 -2.51
N GLY A 55 1.47 77.40 -1.63
CA GLY A 55 1.34 77.19 -0.19
C GLY A 55 1.99 75.88 0.28
N ASP A 56 2.35 75.86 1.55
CA ASP A 56 3.01 74.73 2.19
C ASP A 56 2.01 73.60 2.43
N VAL A 57 2.19 72.47 1.74
CA VAL A 57 1.44 71.24 2.02
C VAL A 57 2.20 70.46 3.07
N THR A 58 1.68 70.43 4.29
CA THR A 58 2.21 69.58 5.36
C THR A 58 1.69 68.15 5.16
N ILE A 59 2.58 67.24 4.79
CA ILE A 59 2.27 65.80 4.79
C ILE A 59 2.48 65.31 6.23
N LEU A 60 1.44 64.73 6.82
CA LEU A 60 1.55 64.13 8.16
C LEU A 60 2.49 62.93 8.12
N PRO A 61 3.21 62.64 9.23
CA PRO A 61 4.09 61.48 9.33
C PRO A 61 3.36 60.24 8.85
N THR A 62 3.91 59.63 7.81
CA THR A 62 3.32 58.46 7.16
C THR A 62 4.15 57.26 7.57
N LEU A 63 3.60 56.43 8.45
CA LEU A 63 4.26 55.17 8.79
C LEU A 63 4.14 54.22 7.60
N ILE A 64 5.27 53.69 7.14
CA ILE A 64 5.30 52.68 6.09
C ILE A 64 5.54 51.32 6.75
N VAL A 65 4.61 50.39 6.56
CA VAL A 65 4.76 49.00 6.98
C VAL A 65 4.50 48.13 5.76
N ASN A 66 5.48 47.33 5.35
CA ASN A 66 5.39 46.47 4.17
C ASN A 66 4.96 47.24 2.90
N ASP A 67 5.61 48.38 2.63
CA ASP A 67 5.35 49.29 1.50
C ASP A 67 3.94 49.92 1.46
N ARG A 68 3.14 49.74 2.51
CA ARG A 68 1.83 50.38 2.68
C ARG A 68 1.97 51.61 3.56
N GLN A 69 1.47 52.73 3.05
CA GLN A 69 1.42 54.00 3.78
C GLN A 69 0.22 54.03 4.74
N TYR A 70 0.48 54.25 6.02
CA TYR A 70 -0.52 54.47 7.07
C TYR A 70 -0.46 55.92 7.52
N ARG A 71 -1.61 56.61 7.53
CA ARG A 71 -1.74 58.01 7.90
C ARG A 71 -2.72 58.17 9.07
N GLY A 72 -2.40 59.05 10.01
CA GLY A 72 -3.27 59.41 11.13
C GLY A 72 -3.06 58.58 12.40
N LYS A 73 -4.13 58.36 13.18
CA LYS A 73 -4.08 57.66 14.46
C LYS A 73 -3.78 56.16 14.25
N LEU A 74 -2.64 55.71 14.76
CA LEU A 74 -2.22 54.31 14.75
C LEU A 74 -2.98 53.52 15.83
N ASP A 75 -4.19 53.07 15.52
CA ASP A 75 -4.89 52.11 16.37
C ASP A 75 -4.16 50.76 16.37
N LYS A 76 -4.19 50.04 17.50
CA LYS A 76 -3.56 48.72 17.65
C LYS A 76 -3.98 47.75 16.54
N THR A 77 -5.25 47.78 16.16
CA THR A 77 -5.81 46.93 15.10
C THR A 77 -5.22 47.29 13.73
N ALA A 78 -5.05 48.59 13.45
CA ALA A 78 -4.47 49.06 12.19
C ALA A 78 -2.99 48.65 12.06
N VAL A 79 -2.22 48.78 13.15
CA VAL A 79 -0.81 48.35 13.18
C VAL A 79 -0.69 46.84 12.99
N LEU A 80 -1.54 46.05 13.66
CA LEU A 80 -1.50 44.60 13.53
C LEU A 80 -1.89 44.14 12.11
N LYS A 81 -2.92 44.75 11.49
CA LYS A 81 -3.26 44.54 10.08
C LYS A 81 -2.09 44.89 9.15
N ALA A 82 -1.37 45.97 9.45
CA ALA A 82 -0.20 46.36 8.68
C ALA A 82 0.91 45.32 8.71
N ILE A 83 1.21 44.79 9.90
CA ILE A 83 2.19 43.71 10.08
C ILE A 83 1.73 42.43 9.37
N CYS A 84 0.47 42.02 9.57
CA CYS A 84 -0.12 40.84 8.94
C CYS A 84 -0.09 40.91 7.41
N SER A 85 -0.18 42.12 6.83
CA SER A 85 -0.07 42.30 5.38
C SER A 85 1.32 41.95 4.81
N GLY A 86 2.35 41.81 5.65
CA GLY A 86 3.70 41.44 5.22
C GLY A 86 3.94 39.96 4.99
N PHE A 87 3.02 39.10 5.43
CA PHE A 87 3.15 37.67 5.24
C PHE A 87 2.64 37.25 3.86
N GLU A 88 3.27 36.20 3.31
CA GLU A 88 2.75 35.51 2.14
C GLU A 88 1.48 34.74 2.53
N GLU A 89 0.57 34.57 1.58
CA GLU A 89 -0.66 33.79 1.79
C GLU A 89 -0.31 32.40 2.34
N THR A 90 -1.05 31.95 3.35
CA THR A 90 -0.88 30.68 4.09
C THR A 90 0.32 30.63 5.04
N THR A 91 1.17 31.66 5.09
CA THR A 91 2.30 31.75 6.03
C THR A 91 2.02 32.64 7.23
N GLU A 92 0.80 33.18 7.31
CA GLU A 92 0.44 34.13 8.35
C GLU A 92 0.31 33.45 9.73
N PRO A 93 0.76 34.11 10.80
CA PRO A 93 0.50 33.65 12.16
C PRO A 93 -1.00 33.62 12.47
N ALA A 94 -1.44 32.70 13.34
CA ALA A 94 -2.85 32.56 13.73
C ALA A 94 -3.50 33.84 14.29
N VAL A 95 -2.71 34.78 14.83
CA VAL A 95 -3.23 36.09 15.28
C VAL A 95 -3.76 36.93 14.12
N CYS A 96 -3.23 36.75 12.91
CA CYS A 96 -3.67 37.45 11.71
C CYS A 96 -4.99 36.93 11.17
N LEU A 97 -5.40 35.71 11.56
CA LEU A 97 -6.65 35.04 11.18
C LEU A 97 -7.68 35.11 12.33
N SER A 98 -7.70 36.25 13.03
CA SER A 98 -8.67 36.48 14.09
C SER A 98 -9.75 37.44 13.62
N GLU A 99 -10.97 37.28 14.13
CA GLU A 99 -12.16 38.06 13.73
C GLU A 99 -12.01 39.58 13.88
N ASP A 100 -11.10 40.05 14.76
CA ASP A 100 -10.82 41.49 14.91
C ASP A 100 -9.93 42.05 13.78
N ILE A 101 -9.25 41.17 13.04
CA ILE A 101 -8.16 41.49 12.11
C ILE A 101 -8.56 41.25 10.66
N GLU A 102 -9.20 40.12 10.36
CA GLU A 102 -9.69 39.76 9.02
C GLU A 102 -11.16 39.31 9.08
N THR A 103 -11.74 39.03 7.92
CA THR A 103 -13.08 38.44 7.80
C THR A 103 -12.97 37.07 7.15
N ASN A 104 -13.25 36.00 7.91
CA ASN A 104 -13.03 34.65 7.41
C ASN A 104 -13.98 34.32 6.25
N GLU A 105 -13.47 34.34 5.03
CA GLU A 105 -14.30 34.11 3.84
C GLU A 105 -14.73 32.65 3.70
N CYS A 106 -14.06 31.70 4.37
CA CYS A 106 -14.46 30.30 4.36
C CYS A 106 -15.75 30.02 5.13
N LEU A 107 -16.19 30.92 6.02
CA LEU A 107 -17.46 30.76 6.74
C LEU A 107 -18.68 30.98 5.84
N ASP A 108 -18.57 31.80 4.81
CA ASP A 108 -19.66 32.07 3.86
C ASP A 108 -19.49 31.21 2.59
N ASN A 109 -20.44 30.29 2.38
CA ASN A 109 -20.44 29.38 1.22
C ASN A 109 -19.09 28.65 0.98
N ASN A 110 -18.35 28.32 2.05
CA ASN A 110 -17.01 27.72 1.97
C ASN A 110 -16.01 28.56 1.14
N GLY A 111 -16.20 29.87 1.12
CA GLY A 111 -15.53 30.80 0.22
C GLY A 111 -15.92 30.65 -1.25
N GLY A 112 -16.60 29.58 -1.66
CA GLY A 112 -16.64 29.13 -3.05
C GLY A 112 -15.46 28.21 -3.42
N CYS A 113 -14.83 27.57 -2.44
CA CYS A 113 -13.92 26.43 -2.66
C CYS A 113 -14.70 25.11 -2.68
N TRP A 114 -14.04 24.08 -3.22
CA TRP A 114 -14.55 22.72 -3.21
C TRP A 114 -14.72 22.20 -1.77
N GLN A 115 -15.79 21.44 -1.57
CA GLN A 115 -16.08 20.77 -0.30
C GLN A 115 -16.72 19.41 -0.57
N ASP A 116 -16.20 18.37 0.08
CA ASP A 116 -16.88 17.10 0.22
C ASP A 116 -17.66 17.07 1.55
N LYS A 117 -18.99 17.16 1.44
CA LYS A 117 -19.90 17.12 2.60
C LYS A 117 -19.99 15.74 3.25
N ALA A 118 -19.73 14.66 2.50
CA ALA A 118 -19.80 13.30 3.04
C ALA A 118 -18.58 12.99 3.91
N ALA A 119 -17.41 13.48 3.52
CA ALA A 119 -16.17 13.31 4.26
C ALA A 119 -15.83 14.47 5.21
N ASN A 120 -16.63 15.56 5.21
CA ASN A 120 -16.34 16.82 5.91
C ASN A 120 -14.95 17.40 5.58
N VAL A 121 -14.59 17.35 4.30
CA VAL A 121 -13.30 17.82 3.79
C VAL A 121 -13.52 19.08 2.96
N THR A 122 -12.72 20.12 3.19
CA THR A 122 -12.78 21.39 2.46
C THR A 122 -11.42 21.77 1.91
N ALA A 123 -11.41 22.38 0.72
CA ALA A 123 -10.24 23.01 0.14
C ALA A 123 -10.07 24.48 0.57
N CYS A 124 -11.01 25.06 1.32
CA CYS A 124 -10.93 26.46 1.73
C CYS A 124 -9.91 26.64 2.86
N LYS A 125 -8.88 27.44 2.57
CA LYS A 125 -7.94 27.94 3.57
C LYS A 125 -8.09 29.46 3.65
N ASP A 126 -8.39 29.92 4.86
CA ASP A 126 -8.50 31.32 5.18
C ASP A 126 -7.11 31.97 5.25
N THR A 127 -6.97 33.20 4.75
CA THR A 127 -5.72 33.96 4.71
C THR A 127 -5.96 35.41 5.11
N PHE A 128 -4.92 36.14 5.50
CA PHE A 128 -5.12 37.55 5.87
C PHE A 128 -5.53 38.42 4.67
N ARG A 129 -5.18 37.97 3.46
CA ARG A 129 -5.48 38.65 2.18
C ARG A 129 -6.77 38.15 1.54
N GLY A 130 -7.50 37.27 2.22
CA GLY A 130 -8.76 36.70 1.79
C GLY A 130 -8.76 35.19 2.00
N ARG A 131 -8.88 34.43 0.91
CA ARG A 131 -8.86 32.97 0.97
C ARG A 131 -8.08 32.36 -0.18
N VAL A 132 -7.61 31.15 0.03
CA VAL A 132 -7.00 30.29 -0.99
C VAL A 132 -7.75 28.96 -1.03
N CYS A 133 -8.05 28.48 -2.23
CA CYS A 133 -8.53 27.12 -2.42
C CYS A 133 -7.37 26.19 -2.73
N GLU A 134 -7.06 25.29 -1.82
CA GLU A 134 -6.03 24.29 -2.00
C GLU A 134 -6.54 22.93 -1.53
N CYS A 135 -6.40 21.91 -2.39
CA CYS A 135 -6.83 20.57 -2.03
C CYS A 135 -6.07 20.06 -0.79
N PRO A 136 -6.80 19.59 0.25
CA PRO A 136 -6.19 19.28 1.54
C PRO A 136 -5.48 17.92 1.53
N ILE A 137 -4.76 17.66 2.62
CA ILE A 137 -4.25 16.33 2.96
C ILE A 137 -4.96 15.90 4.25
N VAL A 138 -5.79 14.87 4.18
CA VAL A 138 -6.60 14.40 5.32
C VAL A 138 -6.29 12.93 5.55
N ASP A 139 -5.99 12.55 6.80
CA ASP A 139 -5.65 11.17 7.19
C ASP A 139 -4.55 10.51 6.32
N GLY A 140 -3.57 11.30 5.87
CA GLY A 140 -2.50 10.85 5.00
C GLY A 140 -2.89 10.66 3.53
N VAL A 141 -4.14 10.96 3.16
CA VAL A 141 -4.63 10.97 1.79
C VAL A 141 -4.45 12.36 1.19
N LYS A 142 -3.70 12.44 0.09
CA LYS A 142 -3.51 13.67 -0.66
C LYS A 142 -4.66 13.85 -1.64
N PHE A 143 -5.25 15.04 -1.68
CA PHE A 143 -6.19 15.42 -2.73
C PHE A 143 -5.47 16.21 -3.83
N SER A 144 -5.90 16.02 -5.07
CA SER A 144 -5.37 16.70 -6.26
C SER A 144 -6.51 17.29 -7.07
N GLY A 145 -6.32 18.47 -7.66
CA GLY A 145 -7.35 19.16 -8.43
C GLY A 145 -7.15 20.67 -8.48
N ASP A 146 -8.21 21.40 -8.81
CA ASP A 146 -8.20 22.87 -8.93
C ASP A 146 -8.47 23.59 -7.60
N GLY A 147 -8.98 22.89 -6.58
CA GLY A 147 -9.36 23.47 -5.29
C GLY A 147 -10.71 24.19 -5.29
N TYR A 148 -11.21 24.63 -6.44
CA TYR A 148 -12.45 25.41 -6.55
C TYR A 148 -13.67 24.53 -6.80
N THR A 149 -13.59 23.67 -7.81
CA THR A 149 -14.71 22.83 -8.24
C THR A 149 -14.42 21.35 -8.11
N HIS A 150 -13.13 20.99 -8.03
CA HIS A 150 -12.68 19.63 -8.07
C HIS A 150 -11.46 19.43 -7.17
N CYS A 151 -11.61 18.54 -6.20
CA CYS A 151 -10.50 17.85 -5.56
C CYS A 151 -10.84 16.36 -5.51
N ALA A 152 -9.96 15.52 -6.06
CA ALA A 152 -10.08 14.08 -6.00
C ALA A 152 -8.96 13.50 -5.13
N ALA A 153 -9.30 12.48 -4.33
CA ALA A 153 -8.30 11.75 -3.58
C ALA A 153 -7.33 11.07 -4.56
N SER A 154 -6.03 11.23 -4.33
CA SER A 154 -4.95 10.76 -5.22
C SER A 154 -3.89 10.00 -4.42
N GLY A 155 -3.19 9.09 -5.10
CA GLY A 155 -2.13 8.26 -4.52
C GLY A 155 -2.64 6.96 -3.86
N SER A 156 -1.73 6.28 -3.16
CA SER A 156 -1.96 4.95 -2.59
C SER A 156 -3.01 4.91 -1.47
N GLY A 157 -3.16 6.01 -0.74
CA GLY A 157 -4.14 6.14 0.35
C GLY A 157 -5.56 6.47 -0.10
N ARG A 158 -5.80 6.78 -1.39
CA ARG A 158 -7.08 7.39 -1.83
C ARG A 158 -8.32 6.58 -1.52
N CYS A 159 -8.22 5.25 -1.47
CA CYS A 159 -9.36 4.37 -1.19
C CYS A 159 -9.85 4.46 0.27
N ALA A 160 -9.08 5.04 1.19
CA ALA A 160 -9.47 5.18 2.59
C ALA A 160 -10.62 6.20 2.78
N ILE A 161 -10.67 7.25 1.97
CA ILE A 161 -11.69 8.30 2.06
C ILE A 161 -12.71 8.09 0.95
N ASN A 162 -13.97 7.87 1.33
CA ASN A 162 -15.10 7.66 0.41
C ASN A 162 -14.80 6.66 -0.74
N ASN A 163 -13.99 5.62 -0.48
CA ASN A 163 -13.55 4.63 -1.47
C ASN A 163 -12.91 5.24 -2.73
N GLY A 164 -12.21 6.38 -2.60
CA GLY A 164 -11.60 7.10 -3.72
C GLY A 164 -12.60 7.67 -4.72
N GLY A 165 -13.87 7.82 -4.33
CA GLY A 165 -14.97 8.19 -5.25
C GLY A 165 -15.42 7.05 -6.17
N CYS A 166 -14.93 5.83 -5.94
CA CYS A 166 -15.26 4.66 -6.74
C CYS A 166 -16.43 3.88 -6.16
N TRP A 167 -17.11 3.15 -7.04
CA TRP A 167 -18.19 2.25 -6.67
C TRP A 167 -17.75 1.21 -5.65
N LYS A 168 -18.62 0.93 -4.68
CA LYS A 168 -18.49 -0.17 -3.74
C LYS A 168 -19.84 -0.79 -3.45
N SER A 169 -19.87 -2.10 -3.23
CA SER A 169 -21.06 -2.84 -2.84
C SER A 169 -20.68 -3.98 -1.92
N THR A 170 -21.58 -4.34 -1.00
CA THR A 170 -21.40 -5.48 -0.10
C THR A 170 -22.56 -6.44 -0.31
N ARG A 171 -22.25 -7.69 -0.63
CA ARG A 171 -23.25 -8.75 -0.82
C ARG A 171 -22.76 -10.04 -0.18
N ASP A 172 -23.62 -10.68 0.59
CA ASP A 172 -23.33 -11.96 1.29
C ASP A 172 -22.03 -11.94 2.13
N GLY A 173 -21.70 -10.78 2.71
CA GLY A 173 -20.50 -10.57 3.52
C GLY A 173 -19.22 -10.29 2.72
N THR A 174 -19.27 -10.32 1.39
CA THR A 174 -18.15 -9.99 0.51
C THR A 174 -18.23 -8.52 0.07
N LEU A 175 -17.16 -7.76 0.28
CA LEU A 175 -17.03 -6.38 -0.18
C LEU A 175 -16.39 -6.36 -1.57
N TYR A 176 -17.11 -5.78 -2.53
CA TYR A 176 -16.64 -5.50 -3.88
C TYR A 176 -16.35 -4.00 -3.98
N SER A 177 -15.17 -3.64 -4.48
CA SER A 177 -14.76 -2.25 -4.65
C SER A 177 -14.11 -2.05 -6.00
N ALA A 178 -14.40 -0.93 -6.63
CA ALA A 178 -13.75 -0.48 -7.86
C ALA A 178 -12.50 0.39 -7.60
N CYS A 179 -12.11 0.61 -6.33
CA CYS A 179 -10.91 1.35 -5.97
C CYS A 179 -9.72 0.39 -5.79
N LEU A 180 -8.69 0.56 -6.60
CA LEU A 180 -7.48 -0.27 -6.57
C LEU A 180 -6.30 0.52 -5.99
N ILE A 181 -5.68 -0.02 -4.93
CA ILE A 181 -4.59 0.61 -4.17
C ILE A 181 -3.31 0.82 -5.02
N GLY A 182 -3.16 0.08 -6.13
CA GLY A 182 -2.00 0.14 -7.03
C GLY A 182 -2.11 1.16 -8.18
N GLU A 183 -3.30 1.68 -8.48
CA GLU A 183 -3.49 2.73 -9.47
C GLU A 183 -3.42 4.10 -8.77
N PRO A 184 -2.79 5.16 -9.32
CA PRO A 184 -2.74 6.46 -8.65
C PRO A 184 -4.06 7.24 -8.74
N GLU A 185 -4.86 7.00 -9.78
CA GLU A 185 -6.12 7.69 -10.09
C GLU A 185 -7.10 6.74 -10.80
N GLY A 186 -8.38 7.12 -10.84
CA GLY A 186 -9.43 6.38 -11.55
C GLY A 186 -10.02 5.18 -10.80
N CYS A 187 -11.11 4.66 -11.37
CA CYS A 187 -11.90 3.55 -10.84
C CYS A 187 -12.02 2.44 -11.89
N LYS A 188 -11.87 1.19 -11.46
CA LYS A 188 -11.98 0.02 -12.34
C LYS A 188 -12.81 -1.03 -11.65
N CYS A 189 -13.89 -1.48 -12.30
CA CYS A 189 -14.72 -2.54 -11.73
C CYS A 189 -13.89 -3.79 -11.42
N PRO A 190 -14.17 -4.47 -10.29
CA PRO A 190 -13.51 -5.73 -9.97
C PRO A 190 -13.86 -6.81 -11.00
N GLU A 191 -13.09 -7.89 -11.03
CA GLU A 191 -13.36 -9.02 -11.93
C GLU A 191 -14.77 -9.58 -11.74
N GLY A 192 -15.42 -9.99 -12.84
CA GLY A 192 -16.83 -10.41 -12.85
C GLY A 192 -17.83 -9.25 -12.95
N PHE A 193 -17.36 -8.00 -13.02
CA PHE A 193 -18.22 -6.83 -13.18
C PHE A 193 -17.84 -5.97 -14.39
N LYS A 194 -18.83 -5.28 -14.96
CA LYS A 194 -18.66 -4.32 -16.05
C LYS A 194 -19.35 -2.99 -15.74
N GLY A 195 -18.75 -1.89 -16.17
CA GLY A 195 -19.31 -0.55 -15.96
C GLY A 195 -18.25 0.55 -15.95
N ASP A 196 -18.65 1.72 -15.47
CA ASP A 196 -17.79 2.92 -15.36
C ASP A 196 -16.88 2.91 -14.12
N GLY A 197 -17.13 2.03 -13.15
CA GLY A 197 -16.35 1.94 -11.92
C GLY A 197 -16.62 3.06 -10.91
N VAL A 198 -17.29 4.14 -11.31
CA VAL A 198 -17.62 5.29 -10.45
C VAL A 198 -19.01 5.12 -9.86
N ASN A 199 -20.03 4.96 -10.72
CA ASN A 199 -21.42 4.87 -10.30
C ASN A 199 -21.99 3.46 -10.48
N THR A 200 -21.44 2.70 -11.42
CA THR A 200 -22.01 1.45 -11.90
C THR A 200 -20.92 0.39 -12.07
N CYS A 201 -21.09 -0.73 -11.38
CA CYS A 201 -20.47 -2.00 -11.71
C CYS A 201 -21.55 -3.07 -11.67
N GLU A 202 -21.98 -3.51 -12.84
CA GLU A 202 -22.99 -4.54 -13.02
C GLU A 202 -22.33 -5.91 -13.11
N ASP A 203 -22.96 -6.89 -12.47
CA ASP A 203 -22.56 -8.29 -12.54
C ASP A 203 -22.57 -8.78 -13.99
N VAL A 204 -21.47 -9.40 -14.43
CA VAL A 204 -21.39 -10.05 -15.73
C VAL A 204 -21.96 -11.44 -15.59
N ASP A 205 -23.02 -11.75 -16.34
CA ASP A 205 -23.54 -13.12 -16.39
C ASP A 205 -22.69 -13.95 -17.35
N GLU A 206 -21.61 -14.55 -16.85
CA GLU A 206 -20.67 -15.31 -17.69
C GLU A 206 -21.34 -16.53 -18.34
N CYS A 207 -22.42 -17.06 -17.73
CA CYS A 207 -23.21 -18.15 -18.29
C CYS A 207 -24.00 -17.71 -19.52
N ARG A 208 -24.70 -16.58 -19.43
CA ARG A 208 -25.52 -16.05 -20.52
C ARG A 208 -24.67 -15.50 -21.66
N GLU A 209 -23.57 -14.82 -21.32
CA GLU A 209 -22.63 -14.27 -22.30
C GLU A 209 -21.70 -15.34 -22.88
N LYS A 210 -21.78 -16.59 -22.38
CA LYS A 210 -20.93 -17.73 -22.77
C LYS A 210 -19.45 -17.39 -22.63
N LEU A 211 -19.06 -16.65 -21.61
CA LEU A 211 -17.66 -16.34 -21.34
C LEU A 211 -16.97 -17.46 -20.55
N ALA A 212 -17.76 -18.33 -19.90
CA ALA A 212 -17.26 -19.46 -19.12
C ALA A 212 -18.17 -20.71 -19.21
N CYS A 213 -17.65 -21.86 -18.76
CA CYS A 213 -18.33 -23.16 -18.74
C CYS A 213 -18.86 -23.62 -20.12
N GLN A 214 -18.07 -23.50 -21.19
CA GLN A 214 -18.49 -23.84 -22.55
C GLN A 214 -18.43 -25.35 -22.88
N CYS A 215 -17.98 -26.18 -21.95
CA CYS A 215 -17.90 -27.63 -22.12
C CYS A 215 -19.27 -28.32 -22.25
N LYS A 216 -19.30 -29.41 -23.04
CA LYS A 216 -20.53 -30.11 -23.44
C LYS A 216 -21.34 -30.70 -22.26
N ASP A 217 -20.67 -31.12 -21.19
CA ASP A 217 -21.28 -31.73 -20.00
C ASP A 217 -21.27 -30.79 -18.77
N CYS A 218 -21.09 -29.49 -19.01
CA CYS A 218 -21.01 -28.48 -17.97
C CYS A 218 -22.35 -27.79 -17.74
N LYS A 219 -22.64 -27.54 -16.47
CA LYS A 219 -23.74 -26.71 -16.00
C LYS A 219 -23.15 -25.44 -15.39
N CYS A 220 -23.51 -24.31 -15.98
CA CYS A 220 -23.13 -23.00 -15.49
C CYS A 220 -24.22 -22.44 -14.59
N LYS A 221 -23.83 -21.88 -13.45
CA LYS A 221 -24.69 -21.13 -12.55
C LYS A 221 -24.02 -19.78 -12.25
N ASN A 222 -24.68 -18.71 -12.69
CA ASN A 222 -24.18 -17.36 -12.43
C ASN A 222 -24.33 -17.03 -10.93
N THR A 223 -23.32 -16.37 -10.37
CA THR A 223 -23.32 -15.87 -8.98
C THR A 223 -22.91 -14.39 -8.99
N TYR A 224 -23.11 -13.66 -7.90
CA TYR A 224 -22.76 -12.24 -7.92
C TYR A 224 -21.24 -12.04 -7.82
N GLY A 225 -20.65 -11.45 -8.85
CA GLY A 225 -19.21 -11.25 -9.04
C GLY A 225 -18.44 -12.50 -9.44
N SER A 226 -19.13 -13.60 -9.80
CA SER A 226 -18.47 -14.85 -10.20
C SER A 226 -19.44 -15.84 -10.83
N TYR A 227 -18.95 -17.02 -11.19
CA TYR A 227 -19.79 -18.11 -11.67
C TYR A 227 -19.33 -19.45 -11.09
N GLU A 228 -20.28 -20.38 -11.00
CA GLU A 228 -20.05 -21.76 -10.58
C GLU A 228 -20.29 -22.69 -11.76
N CYS A 229 -19.22 -23.36 -12.23
CA CYS A 229 -19.34 -24.45 -13.19
C CYS A 229 -19.36 -25.79 -12.46
N SER A 230 -20.29 -26.66 -12.82
CA SER A 230 -20.34 -28.05 -12.37
C SER A 230 -20.41 -29.01 -13.56
N CYS A 231 -19.80 -30.18 -13.44
CA CYS A 231 -19.91 -31.24 -14.44
C CYS A 231 -21.01 -32.22 -14.05
N GLY A 232 -21.67 -32.85 -15.03
CA GLY A 232 -22.60 -33.94 -14.76
C GLY A 232 -21.92 -35.19 -14.17
N GLY A 233 -22.59 -35.89 -13.25
CA GLY A 233 -22.12 -37.18 -12.71
C GLY A 233 -20.88 -37.08 -11.82
N ASP A 234 -19.94 -38.03 -11.94
CA ASP A 234 -18.71 -38.13 -11.14
C ASP A 234 -17.50 -37.36 -11.73
N LEU A 235 -17.78 -36.34 -12.54
CA LEU A 235 -16.76 -35.53 -13.23
C LEU A 235 -16.36 -34.32 -12.36
N LEU A 236 -15.08 -33.97 -12.34
CA LEU A 236 -14.54 -32.73 -11.77
C LEU A 236 -14.34 -31.69 -12.85
N TYR A 237 -14.74 -30.45 -12.57
CA TYR A 237 -14.51 -29.31 -13.45
C TYR A 237 -13.11 -28.72 -13.22
N MET A 238 -12.34 -28.55 -14.29
CA MET A 238 -11.08 -27.80 -14.27
C MET A 238 -11.24 -26.46 -14.99
N LYS A 239 -11.11 -25.36 -14.23
CA LYS A 239 -11.30 -23.99 -14.71
C LYS A 239 -10.30 -23.56 -15.79
N GLU A 240 -9.04 -23.97 -15.69
CA GLU A 240 -7.97 -23.54 -16.61
C GLU A 240 -8.14 -24.06 -18.04
N HIS A 241 -8.70 -25.26 -18.19
CA HIS A 241 -8.86 -25.94 -19.48
C HIS A 241 -10.35 -26.09 -19.87
N ASP A 242 -11.26 -25.46 -19.11
CA ASP A 242 -12.72 -25.54 -19.27
C ASP A 242 -13.23 -26.96 -19.61
N THR A 243 -12.77 -27.95 -18.84
CA THR A 243 -12.99 -29.38 -19.14
C THR A 243 -13.42 -30.18 -17.92
N CYS A 244 -14.14 -31.27 -18.17
CA CYS A 244 -14.60 -32.23 -17.16
C CYS A 244 -13.72 -33.48 -17.18
N ILE A 245 -13.14 -33.83 -16.03
CA ILE A 245 -12.32 -35.05 -15.86
C ILE A 245 -13.00 -36.05 -14.93
N SER A 246 -12.98 -37.33 -15.29
CA SER A 246 -13.51 -38.39 -14.44
C SER A 246 -12.67 -38.57 -13.18
N LYS A 247 -13.32 -38.62 -12.01
CA LYS A 247 -12.66 -38.98 -10.74
C LYS A 247 -12.08 -40.40 -10.72
N LYS A 248 -12.50 -41.28 -11.64
CA LYS A 248 -11.99 -42.66 -11.67
C LYS A 248 -10.55 -42.65 -12.20
N PRO A 249 -9.55 -43.04 -11.41
CA PRO A 249 -8.25 -43.33 -11.98
C PRO A 249 -8.47 -44.46 -12.99
N MET A 250 -8.11 -44.21 -14.24
CA MET A 250 -8.07 -45.24 -15.28
C MET A 250 -6.95 -46.21 -14.92
N SER A 251 -7.19 -47.04 -13.91
CA SER A 251 -6.33 -48.12 -13.45
C SER A 251 -7.06 -49.43 -13.63
N GLN A 252 -7.63 -49.64 -14.81
CA GLN A 252 -7.87 -50.99 -15.29
C GLN A 252 -6.53 -51.55 -15.80
N VAL A 253 -5.57 -51.72 -14.88
CA VAL A 253 -4.54 -52.74 -15.09
C VAL A 253 -5.30 -54.04 -14.97
N GLY A 254 -5.82 -54.51 -16.11
CA GLY A 254 -6.63 -55.71 -16.16
C GLY A 254 -5.89 -56.82 -15.43
N TRP A 255 -6.58 -57.57 -14.59
CA TRP A 255 -6.00 -58.62 -13.74
C TRP A 255 -5.08 -59.57 -14.55
N GLY A 256 -5.34 -59.72 -15.85
CA GLY A 256 -4.48 -60.41 -16.82
C GLY A 256 -3.02 -59.97 -16.83
N PHE A 257 -2.68 -58.68 -16.65
CA PHE A 257 -1.29 -58.23 -16.58
C PHE A 257 -0.56 -58.78 -15.36
N LEU A 258 -1.25 -58.88 -14.21
CA LEU A 258 -0.68 -59.48 -13.00
C LEU A 258 -0.52 -61.00 -13.16
N TRP A 259 -1.46 -61.67 -13.84
CA TRP A 259 -1.34 -63.10 -14.16
C TRP A 259 -0.19 -63.39 -15.14
N VAL A 260 0.04 -62.55 -16.15
CA VAL A 260 1.18 -62.70 -17.09
C VAL A 260 2.51 -62.58 -16.36
N ILE A 261 2.64 -61.62 -15.44
CA ILE A 261 3.85 -61.48 -14.61
C ILE A 261 4.01 -62.69 -13.69
N PHE A 262 2.94 -63.13 -13.03
CA PHE A 262 2.99 -64.29 -12.13
C PHE A 262 3.37 -65.58 -12.85
N PHE A 263 2.76 -65.86 -14.00
CA PHE A 263 3.12 -67.03 -14.82
C PHE A 263 4.51 -66.90 -15.43
N GLY A 264 4.92 -65.70 -15.86
CA GLY A 264 6.28 -65.45 -16.35
C GLY A 264 7.35 -65.74 -15.29
N LEU A 265 7.12 -65.29 -14.04
CA LEU A 265 8.01 -65.58 -12.91
C LEU A 265 8.00 -67.06 -12.54
N ALA A 266 6.85 -67.73 -12.57
CA ALA A 266 6.76 -69.17 -12.31
C ALA A 266 7.54 -69.99 -13.36
N ILE A 267 7.43 -69.64 -14.65
CA ILE A 267 8.17 -70.32 -15.73
C ILE A 267 9.67 -70.06 -15.59
N ALA A 268 10.09 -68.83 -15.30
CA ALA A 268 11.49 -68.50 -15.05
C ALA A 268 12.05 -69.27 -13.84
N GLY A 269 11.28 -69.37 -12.75
CA GLY A 269 11.65 -70.15 -11.56
C GLY A 269 11.80 -71.65 -11.85
N VAL A 270 10.87 -72.25 -12.61
CA VAL A 270 10.95 -73.67 -13.01
C VAL A 270 12.16 -73.91 -13.94
N GLY A 271 12.40 -73.01 -14.90
CA GLY A 271 13.58 -73.08 -15.77
C GLY A 271 14.89 -73.01 -14.99
N ALA A 272 14.99 -72.08 -14.04
CA ALA A 272 16.16 -71.96 -13.17
C ALA A 272 16.37 -73.20 -12.29
N TYR A 273 15.30 -73.76 -11.72
CA TYR A 273 15.38 -74.99 -10.92
C TYR A 273 15.82 -76.22 -11.74
N ALA A 274 15.34 -76.35 -12.99
CA ALA A 274 15.76 -77.40 -13.89
C ALA A 274 17.26 -77.29 -14.24
N VAL A 275 17.75 -76.08 -14.53
CA VAL A 275 19.18 -75.82 -14.79
C VAL A 275 20.02 -76.08 -13.54
N TYR A 276 19.56 -75.66 -12.36
CA TYR A 276 20.22 -75.94 -11.08
C TYR A 276 20.37 -77.46 -10.85
N LYS A 277 19.29 -78.23 -11.01
CA LYS A 277 19.31 -79.69 -10.85
C LYS A 277 20.20 -80.37 -11.89
N TYR A 278 20.22 -79.87 -13.12
CA TYR A 278 21.09 -80.38 -14.18
C TYR A 278 22.58 -80.11 -13.88
N ARG A 279 22.92 -78.88 -13.45
CA ARG A 279 24.28 -78.49 -13.02
C ARG A 279 24.75 -79.25 -11.78
N LEU A 280 23.87 -79.50 -10.81
CA LEU A 280 24.21 -80.30 -9.62
C LEU A 280 24.52 -81.75 -9.97
N ARG A 281 23.80 -82.32 -10.95
CA ARG A 281 24.04 -83.69 -11.43
C ARG A 281 25.37 -83.81 -12.20
N SER A 282 25.85 -82.72 -12.82
CA SER A 282 27.15 -82.70 -13.50
C SER A 282 28.33 -82.35 -12.57
N TYR A 283 28.07 -81.95 -11.32
CA TYR A 283 29.10 -81.63 -10.32
C TYR A 283 29.54 -82.85 -9.49
N MET A 284 28.92 -84.02 -9.70
CA MET A 284 29.18 -85.24 -8.95
C MET A 284 30.10 -86.25 -9.68
N ASP A 285 31.06 -85.76 -10.49
CA ASP A 285 32.08 -86.62 -11.11
C ASP A 285 33.51 -86.03 -11.12
N SER A 286 33.86 -85.10 -10.21
CA SER A 286 35.24 -84.59 -10.15
C SER A 286 35.75 -84.09 -8.79
N GLU A 287 35.11 -84.40 -7.65
CA GLU A 287 35.59 -83.97 -6.32
C GLU A 287 35.62 -85.08 -5.27
N ILE A 288 36.22 -86.23 -5.60
CA ILE A 288 36.90 -87.09 -4.60
C ILE A 288 38.28 -87.49 -5.15
N ARG A 289 39.21 -86.54 -5.17
CA ARG A 289 40.66 -86.85 -5.27
C ARG A 289 41.59 -85.83 -4.61
N ALA A 290 41.07 -84.96 -3.74
CA ALA A 290 41.84 -83.84 -3.20
C ALA A 290 42.12 -83.88 -1.67
N ILE A 291 41.79 -84.96 -0.94
CA ILE A 291 42.05 -85.01 0.51
C ILE A 291 42.47 -86.43 0.98
N MET A 292 43.58 -86.99 0.50
CA MET A 292 44.27 -88.11 1.19
C MET A 292 45.69 -88.43 0.67
N ALA A 293 46.59 -87.43 0.63
CA ALA A 293 47.99 -87.71 0.26
C ALA A 293 49.03 -86.84 0.98
N GLN A 294 48.82 -86.51 2.27
CA GLN A 294 49.83 -85.73 3.00
C GLN A 294 50.04 -86.09 4.48
N TYR A 295 49.59 -87.26 4.95
CA TYR A 295 49.89 -87.70 6.32
C TYR A 295 50.04 -89.23 6.42
N MET A 296 51.18 -89.79 5.97
CA MET A 296 52.02 -90.73 6.75
C MET A 296 53.18 -91.30 5.91
N PRO A 297 54.45 -91.06 6.30
CA PRO A 297 55.65 -91.65 5.68
C PRO A 297 56.08 -92.97 6.32
N LEU A 298 56.78 -93.79 5.53
CA LEU A 298 57.26 -95.15 5.81
C LEU A 298 58.51 -95.17 6.71
N ASP A 299 58.62 -96.20 7.56
CA ASP A 299 59.71 -97.19 7.49
C ASP A 299 59.56 -98.27 8.59
N ASN A 300 59.64 -99.55 8.21
CA ASN A 300 60.83 -100.38 8.40
C ASN A 300 60.50 -101.89 8.59
N GLN A 301 61.21 -102.71 7.79
CA GLN A 301 61.67 -104.09 8.05
C GLN A 301 60.69 -105.26 8.27
N GLY A 302 60.93 -106.32 7.48
CA GLY A 302 61.00 -107.68 8.01
C GLY A 302 60.28 -108.78 7.21
N GLU A 303 61.08 -109.55 6.45
CA GLU A 303 60.97 -111.02 6.23
C GLU A 303 59.71 -111.58 5.51
N VAL A 304 59.83 -112.03 4.24
CA VAL A 304 60.24 -113.37 3.75
C VAL A 304 59.06 -114.38 3.71
N PRO A 305 58.99 -115.24 2.67
CA PRO A 305 57.77 -115.58 1.94
C PRO A 305 57.25 -116.99 2.25
N THR A 306 56.40 -117.51 1.35
CA THR A 306 55.88 -118.91 1.19
C THR A 306 54.36 -118.96 1.45
N HIS A 307 53.52 -119.70 0.74
CA HIS A 307 53.67 -120.69 -0.34
C HIS A 307 52.29 -120.81 -1.03
N ASN A 308 52.30 -121.20 -2.31
CA ASN A 308 51.36 -122.09 -3.02
C ASN A 308 49.85 -122.05 -2.68
N SER A 309 49.00 -121.70 -3.65
CA SER A 309 48.58 -122.50 -4.81
C SER A 309 47.61 -123.64 -4.48
N HIS A 310 46.71 -123.82 -5.45
CA HIS A 310 45.74 -124.90 -5.63
C HIS A 310 44.42 -124.79 -4.84
N LEU A 311 43.29 -124.59 -5.54
CA LEU A 311 42.54 -125.56 -6.38
C LEU A 311 42.08 -126.79 -5.57
N ASP A 312 40.77 -126.85 -5.38
CA ASP A 312 39.82 -127.90 -5.82
C ASP A 312 38.45 -127.17 -5.78
N ILE A 313 37.61 -127.09 -6.82
CA ILE A 313 37.18 -128.02 -7.87
C ILE A 313 36.93 -127.24 -9.17
#